data_AF-A0A3E2HG63-F1
#
_entry.id   AF-A0A3E2HG63-F1
#
_cell.length_a   1.000
_cell.length_b   1.000
_cell.length_c   1.000
_cell.angle_alpha   90.00
_cell.angle_beta   90.00
_cell.angle_gamma   90.00
#
_symmetry.space_group_name_H-M   'P 1'
#
loop_
_entity.id
_entity.type
_entity.pdbx_description
1 polymer ?
#
loop_
_entity_poly.entity_id
_entity_poly.type
_entity_poly.pdbx_seq_one_letter_code
_entity_poly.pdbx_strand_id
1 'polypeptide(L)'
;MTTFTLPDSDDIQVSLVEGLSKEQLLEFPAFKNWLSTLRQHLSLQSNSPTHEFHSSPYTLRSIKIQSIDRFGSNRLGFIKFVADVQNSDGEKLPGSVFLRGASVGMLVVLTPDDAPEEKYVLLTVQPRVAAGSLRLVELPAGMVDGGTFAGSAAREIEEELGLKIPESELTNLTELAIPPPSSSSKDPQNENLPRAVFPSPGGCDEYIPIFMHEKRVPRETLNEWAGKLTGLRDEGEKITLKVVKLEDLWREGARDAKALSAWALWEGYDFFLSEPGSPTSQNPAKGEQAYQMDTILGTGNLFQPLCPAIQTVFQMTITSFGEWQVPDVKAREPNSPQLAQRYAVQLDG
;
A
#
# COMPACT_ATOMS: atom_id res chain seq x y z
N MET A 1 10.00 33.56 -7.59
CA MET A 1 10.38 32.18 -7.22
C MET A 1 11.80 32.23 -6.72
N THR A 2 12.05 31.69 -5.53
CA THR A 2 13.39 31.58 -4.97
C THR A 2 13.97 30.24 -5.40
N THR A 3 15.24 30.21 -5.78
CA THR A 3 15.92 28.98 -6.20
C THR A 3 17.15 28.74 -5.33
N PHE A 4 17.44 27.48 -5.02
CA PHE A 4 18.68 27.09 -4.35
C PHE A 4 19.20 25.76 -4.90
N THR A 5 20.51 25.54 -4.76
CA THR A 5 21.13 24.24 -5.05
C THR A 5 20.96 23.29 -3.86
N LEU A 6 20.50 22.05 -4.10
CA LEU A 6 20.39 21.03 -3.06
C LEU A 6 21.73 20.84 -2.33
N PRO A 7 21.72 20.64 -1.00
CA PRO A 7 22.91 20.18 -0.29
C PRO A 7 23.43 18.85 -0.87
N ASP A 8 24.75 18.69 -0.82
CA ASP A 8 25.48 17.49 -1.28
C ASP A 8 25.30 17.18 -2.77
N SER A 9 25.00 18.21 -3.57
CA SER A 9 24.95 18.13 -5.02
C SER A 9 25.30 19.50 -5.60
N ASP A 10 26.25 19.56 -6.52
CA ASP A 10 26.70 20.84 -7.08
C ASP A 10 25.73 21.40 -8.15
N ASP A 11 24.84 20.57 -8.70
CA ASP A 11 24.11 20.89 -9.93
C ASP A 11 22.57 20.83 -9.83
N ILE A 12 22.00 20.25 -8.77
CA ILE A 12 20.53 20.07 -8.69
C ILE A 12 19.86 21.34 -8.15
N GLN A 13 19.17 22.06 -9.03
CA GLN A 13 18.41 23.26 -8.69
C GLN A 13 17.01 22.93 -8.16
N VAL A 14 16.60 23.60 -7.08
CA VAL A 14 15.25 23.53 -6.52
C VAL A 14 14.59 24.88 -6.61
N SER A 15 13.47 24.95 -7.34
CA SER A 15 12.64 26.16 -7.43
C SER A 15 11.51 26.09 -6.41
N LEU A 16 11.45 27.06 -5.50
CA LEU A 16 10.46 27.17 -4.44
C LEU A 16 9.25 28.02 -4.86
N VAL A 17 8.09 27.63 -4.34
CA VAL A 17 6.87 28.43 -4.35
C VAL A 17 6.93 29.50 -3.25
N GLU A 18 6.13 30.56 -3.39
CA GLU A 18 5.98 31.57 -2.34
C GLU A 18 5.51 30.94 -1.02
N GLY A 19 6.03 31.45 0.10
CA GLY A 19 5.66 30.98 1.42
C GLY A 19 6.34 29.68 1.86
N LEU A 20 7.27 29.10 1.09
CA LEU A 20 8.11 27.98 1.50
C LEU A 20 9.58 28.41 1.57
N SER A 21 10.24 28.22 2.72
CA SER A 21 11.70 28.44 2.83
C SER A 21 12.49 27.18 2.48
N LYS A 22 13.78 27.36 2.17
CA LYS A 22 14.73 26.26 1.94
C LYS A 22 14.80 25.34 3.16
N GLU A 23 14.91 25.93 4.34
CA GLU A 23 15.05 25.23 5.62
C GLU A 23 13.82 24.39 5.90
N GLN A 24 12.62 24.95 5.73
CA GLN A 24 11.36 24.23 5.89
C GLN A 24 11.26 23.02 4.96
N LEU A 25 11.63 23.16 3.69
CA LEU A 25 11.61 22.06 2.74
C LEU A 25 12.64 20.98 3.12
N LEU A 26 13.87 21.39 3.43
CA LEU A 26 14.94 20.47 3.77
C LEU A 26 14.72 19.79 5.12
N GLU A 27 13.96 20.37 6.04
CA GLU A 27 13.58 19.77 7.32
C GLU A 27 12.36 18.85 7.22
N PHE A 28 11.55 18.99 6.15
CA PHE A 28 10.32 18.22 5.97
C PHE A 28 10.61 16.72 5.82
N PRO A 29 10.16 15.85 6.74
CA PRO A 29 10.56 14.44 6.77
C PRO A 29 10.25 13.68 5.48
N ALA A 30 9.07 13.88 4.89
CA ALA A 30 8.70 13.21 3.65
C ALA A 30 9.64 13.60 2.49
N PHE A 31 10.10 14.86 2.44
CA PHE A 31 11.02 15.31 1.39
C PHE A 31 12.41 14.71 1.58
N LYS A 32 12.91 14.67 2.82
CA LYS A 32 14.17 14.00 3.16
C LYS A 32 14.14 12.52 2.75
N ASN A 33 13.08 11.81 3.14
CA ASN A 33 12.92 10.39 2.87
C ASN A 33 12.87 10.13 1.37
N TRP A 34 12.00 10.83 0.64
CA TRP A 34 11.88 10.70 -0.82
C TRP A 34 13.22 10.97 -1.52
N LEU A 35 13.90 12.08 -1.19
CA LEU A 35 15.16 12.46 -1.83
C LEU A 35 16.28 11.45 -1.53
N SER A 36 16.38 10.99 -0.28
CA SER A 36 17.38 10.02 0.14
C SER A 36 17.19 8.67 -0.55
N THR A 37 15.96 8.14 -0.53
CA THR A 37 15.60 6.88 -1.19
C THR A 37 15.86 6.96 -2.69
N LEU A 38 15.38 8.03 -3.36
CA LEU A 38 15.60 8.20 -4.79
C LEU A 38 17.10 8.29 -5.14
N ARG A 39 17.89 9.06 -4.40
CA ARG A 39 19.35 9.15 -4.63
C ARG A 39 20.03 7.79 -4.50
N GLN A 40 19.66 7.02 -3.48
CA GLN A 40 20.18 5.66 -3.29
C GLN A 40 19.85 4.78 -4.50
N HIS A 41 18.59 4.76 -4.95
CA HIS A 41 18.16 3.92 -6.07
C HIS A 41 18.73 4.37 -7.41
N LEU A 42 18.85 5.67 -7.67
CA LEU A 42 19.55 6.18 -8.85
C LEU A 42 21.02 5.72 -8.89
N SER A 43 21.68 5.62 -7.73
CA SER A 43 23.07 5.14 -7.64
C SER A 43 23.23 3.66 -7.97
N LEU A 44 22.17 2.85 -7.78
CA LEU A 44 22.20 1.41 -8.10
C LEU A 44 22.44 1.17 -9.60
N GLN A 45 21.96 2.09 -10.45
CA GLN A 45 22.12 2.02 -11.90
C GLN A 45 23.59 1.96 -12.31
N SER A 46 24.44 2.77 -11.67
CA SER A 46 25.88 2.80 -11.95
C SER A 46 26.65 1.70 -11.20
N ASN A 47 26.17 1.31 -10.02
CA ASN A 47 26.86 0.35 -9.14
C ASN A 47 26.59 -1.12 -9.50
N SER A 48 25.54 -1.39 -10.28
CA SER A 48 25.13 -2.74 -10.68
C SER A 48 25.14 -2.87 -12.19
N PRO A 49 26.12 -3.58 -12.79
CA PRO A 49 26.17 -3.82 -14.24
C PRO A 49 24.94 -4.52 -14.82
N THR A 50 24.15 -5.17 -13.97
CA THR A 50 22.93 -5.88 -14.33
C THR A 50 21.66 -5.03 -14.20
N HIS A 51 21.76 -3.80 -13.68
CA HIS A 51 20.62 -2.92 -13.54
C HIS A 51 20.04 -2.57 -14.92
N GLU A 52 18.71 -2.53 -15.04
CA GLU A 52 18.00 -2.28 -16.32
C GLU A 52 18.50 -1.00 -17.01
N PHE A 53 18.69 0.08 -16.25
CA PHE A 53 19.20 1.37 -16.74
C PHE A 53 20.73 1.56 -16.66
N HIS A 54 21.54 0.50 -16.49
CA HIS A 54 22.99 0.63 -16.35
C HIS A 54 23.67 1.30 -17.55
N SER A 55 23.21 1.00 -18.77
CA SER A 55 23.78 1.54 -20.01
C SER A 55 23.54 3.05 -20.20
N SER A 56 22.41 3.55 -19.67
CA SER A 56 22.04 4.97 -19.75
C SER A 56 21.34 5.41 -18.46
N PRO A 57 22.11 5.69 -17.39
CA PRO A 57 21.55 5.97 -16.09
C PRO A 57 20.75 7.27 -16.04
N TYR A 58 19.59 7.19 -15.39
CA TYR A 58 18.78 8.34 -15.03
C TYR A 58 19.41 9.13 -13.89
N THR A 59 19.19 10.43 -13.92
CA THR A 59 19.66 11.35 -12.89
C THR A 59 18.59 12.39 -12.59
N LEU A 60 18.50 12.79 -11.33
CA LEU A 60 17.69 13.93 -10.92
C LEU A 60 18.39 15.22 -11.35
N ARG A 61 17.74 16.04 -12.18
CA ARG A 61 18.28 17.29 -12.75
C ARG A 61 17.78 18.52 -12.01
N SER A 62 16.50 18.55 -11.65
CA SER A 62 15.91 19.67 -10.92
C SER A 62 14.63 19.28 -10.19
N ILE A 63 14.19 20.12 -9.26
CA ILE A 63 12.90 19.99 -8.57
C ILE A 63 12.19 21.34 -8.66
N LYS A 64 10.93 21.33 -9.07
CA LYS A 64 10.07 22.51 -9.05
C LYS A 64 8.89 22.29 -8.12
N ILE A 65 8.90 22.97 -6.97
CA ILE A 65 7.76 22.99 -6.05
C ILE A 65 6.64 23.80 -6.69
N GLN A 66 5.46 23.19 -6.80
CA GLN A 66 4.28 23.77 -7.46
C GLN A 66 3.30 24.37 -6.45
N SER A 67 3.06 23.67 -5.33
CA SER A 67 2.18 24.12 -4.26
C SER A 67 2.51 23.46 -2.93
N ILE A 68 2.02 24.06 -1.86
CA ILE A 68 2.09 23.53 -0.49
C ILE A 68 0.73 23.67 0.19
N ASP A 69 0.43 22.73 1.06
CA ASP A 69 -0.65 22.84 2.03
C ASP A 69 -0.06 23.06 3.42
N ARG A 70 -0.76 23.81 4.26
CA ARG A 70 -0.39 24.05 5.65
C ARG A 70 -1.56 23.69 6.56
N PHE A 71 -1.25 23.02 7.67
CA PHE A 71 -2.23 22.56 8.65
C PHE A 71 -2.06 23.28 9.98
N GLY A 72 -3.17 23.42 10.71
CA GLY A 72 -3.21 24.00 12.05
C GLY A 72 -2.43 25.32 12.16
N SER A 73 -1.50 25.38 13.10
CA SER A 73 -0.60 26.51 13.38
C SER A 73 0.46 26.73 12.30
N ASN A 74 0.07 26.77 11.03
CA ASN A 74 0.91 27.02 9.86
C ASN A 74 2.00 25.94 9.62
N ARG A 75 1.82 24.74 10.16
CA ARG A 75 2.72 23.59 9.96
C ARG A 75 2.68 23.15 8.50
N LEU A 76 3.85 22.88 7.90
CA LEU A 76 3.92 22.35 6.54
C LEU A 76 3.29 20.95 6.49
N GLY A 77 2.29 20.78 5.64
CA GLY A 77 1.49 19.56 5.53
C GLY A 77 1.85 18.76 4.29
N PHE A 78 1.32 19.17 3.12
CA PHE A 78 1.58 18.48 1.85
C PHE A 78 2.39 19.35 0.89
N ILE A 79 3.14 18.71 -0.02
CA ILE A 79 3.90 19.40 -1.07
C ILE A 79 3.60 18.75 -2.41
N LYS A 80 3.24 19.55 -3.42
CA LYS A 80 3.20 19.11 -4.82
C LYS A 80 4.43 19.63 -5.55
N PHE A 81 5.13 18.76 -6.28
CA PHE A 81 6.25 19.18 -7.10
C PHE A 81 6.38 18.35 -8.39
N VAL A 82 7.23 18.83 -9.29
CA VAL A 82 7.72 18.08 -10.44
C VAL A 82 9.24 17.90 -10.29
N ALA A 83 9.68 16.65 -10.26
CA ALA A 83 11.09 16.28 -10.39
C ALA A 83 11.42 16.08 -11.87
N ASP A 84 12.54 16.63 -12.31
CA ASP A 84 13.06 16.38 -13.64
C ASP A 84 14.09 15.25 -13.57
N VAL A 85 13.71 14.06 -14.03
CA VAL A 85 14.56 12.87 -14.01
C VAL A 85 14.82 12.42 -15.44
N GLN A 86 16.08 12.51 -15.87
CA GLN A 86 16.48 12.26 -17.25
C GLN A 86 17.81 11.51 -17.34
N ASN A 87 18.00 10.71 -18.39
CA ASN A 87 19.29 10.10 -18.73
C ASN A 87 20.05 10.95 -19.78
N SER A 88 21.22 10.47 -20.23
CA SER A 88 22.04 11.17 -21.22
C SER A 88 21.46 11.16 -22.63
N ASP A 89 20.55 10.23 -22.91
CA ASP A 89 19.90 10.08 -24.23
C ASP A 89 18.69 11.01 -24.39
N GLY A 90 18.35 11.77 -23.34
CA GLY A 90 17.24 12.72 -23.31
C GLY A 90 15.89 12.08 -22.96
N GLU A 91 15.87 10.80 -22.57
CA GLU A 91 14.67 10.13 -22.06
C GLU A 91 14.31 10.66 -20.67
N LYS A 92 13.00 10.66 -20.36
CA LYS A 92 12.48 11.22 -19.11
C LYS A 92 11.55 10.25 -18.42
N LEU A 93 11.64 10.22 -17.09
CA LEU A 93 10.66 9.52 -16.25
C LEU A 93 9.55 10.50 -15.79
N PRO A 94 8.31 10.01 -15.57
CA PRO A 94 7.27 10.81 -14.92
C PRO A 94 7.73 11.25 -13.53
N GLY A 95 7.75 12.57 -13.30
CA GLY A 95 8.24 13.14 -12.04
C GLY A 95 7.21 13.97 -11.27
N SER A 96 5.92 13.82 -11.56
CA SER A 96 4.88 14.56 -10.83
C SER A 96 4.63 13.89 -9.47
N VAL A 97 5.00 14.55 -8.38
CA VAL A 97 4.96 13.97 -7.02
C VAL A 97 4.04 14.78 -6.12
N PHE A 98 3.09 14.11 -5.50
CA PHE A 98 2.33 14.58 -4.35
C PHE A 98 2.90 13.96 -3.08
N LEU A 99 3.57 14.80 -2.30
CA LEU A 99 4.32 14.42 -1.13
C LEU A 99 3.47 14.64 0.12
N ARG A 100 2.96 13.55 0.68
CA ARG A 100 2.15 13.52 1.91
C ARG A 100 2.83 12.81 3.07
N GLY A 101 3.78 11.92 2.79
CA GLY A 101 4.46 11.10 3.81
C GLY A 101 3.72 9.81 4.17
N ALA A 102 4.25 9.14 5.19
CA ALA A 102 3.77 7.83 5.62
C ALA A 102 2.48 7.90 6.43
N SER A 103 1.67 6.85 6.32
CA SER A 103 0.53 6.58 7.19
C SER A 103 0.63 5.16 7.74
N VAL A 104 -0.30 4.75 8.60
CA VAL A 104 -0.44 3.38 9.11
C VAL A 104 -1.88 2.91 8.94
N GLY A 105 -2.10 1.61 8.72
CA GLY A 105 -3.45 1.03 8.54
C GLY A 105 -3.69 -0.16 9.46
N MET A 106 -4.82 -0.16 10.17
CA MET A 106 -5.06 -1.04 11.33
C MET A 106 -6.11 -2.10 11.07
N LEU A 107 -5.72 -3.38 11.15
CA LEU A 107 -6.62 -4.51 11.18
C LEU A 107 -6.96 -4.87 12.64
N VAL A 108 -8.09 -4.37 13.14
CA VAL A 108 -8.58 -4.74 14.48
C VAL A 108 -9.57 -5.88 14.35
N VAL A 109 -9.13 -7.08 14.74
CA VAL A 109 -9.93 -8.31 14.71
C VAL A 109 -10.56 -8.54 16.08
N LEU A 110 -11.87 -8.75 16.11
CA LEU A 110 -12.65 -9.00 17.32
C LEU A 110 -13.15 -10.44 17.32
N THR A 111 -12.99 -11.13 18.44
CA THR A 111 -13.50 -12.48 18.66
C THR A 111 -14.53 -12.43 19.79
N PRO A 112 -15.80 -12.81 19.57
CA PRO A 112 -16.78 -12.89 20.66
C PRO A 112 -16.33 -13.86 21.75
N ASP A 113 -16.61 -13.53 23.01
CA ASP A 113 -16.26 -14.41 24.13
C ASP A 113 -16.99 -15.77 24.07
N ASP A 114 -18.22 -15.76 23.56
CA ASP A 114 -19.14 -16.89 23.46
C ASP A 114 -19.02 -17.69 22.14
N ALA A 115 -18.25 -17.22 21.16
CA ALA A 115 -18.00 -17.90 19.89
C ALA A 115 -16.56 -17.66 19.40
N PRO A 116 -15.57 -18.41 19.93
CA PRO A 116 -14.15 -18.27 19.59
C PRO A 116 -13.81 -18.46 18.10
N GLU A 117 -14.67 -19.14 17.35
CA GLU A 117 -14.56 -19.39 15.91
C GLU A 117 -15.04 -18.22 15.05
N GLU A 118 -15.85 -17.32 15.60
CA GLU A 118 -16.30 -16.13 14.89
C GLU A 118 -15.23 -15.03 14.94
N LYS A 119 -14.96 -14.42 13.78
CA LYS A 119 -14.03 -13.29 13.65
C LYS A 119 -14.73 -12.12 12.98
N TYR A 120 -14.61 -10.94 13.60
CA TYR A 120 -15.14 -9.68 13.11
C TYR A 120 -14.02 -8.67 12.94
N VAL A 121 -14.24 -7.67 12.10
CA VAL A 121 -13.29 -6.58 11.85
C VAL A 121 -13.98 -5.24 12.09
N LEU A 122 -13.26 -4.33 12.74
CA LEU A 122 -13.65 -2.93 12.82
C LEU A 122 -13.17 -2.16 11.61
N LEU A 123 -14.12 -1.51 10.95
CA LEU A 123 -13.93 -0.57 9.87
C LEU A 123 -14.42 0.80 10.29
N THR A 124 -13.95 1.82 9.59
CA THR A 124 -14.47 3.17 9.68
C THR A 124 -15.24 3.54 8.42
N VAL A 125 -16.23 4.41 8.57
CA VAL A 125 -16.97 5.03 7.48
C VAL A 125 -16.78 6.53 7.59
N GLN A 126 -16.06 7.11 6.62
CA GLN A 126 -15.59 8.49 6.70
C GLN A 126 -15.73 9.23 5.35
N PRO A 127 -15.82 10.57 5.35
CA PRO A 127 -15.71 11.35 4.13
C PRO A 127 -14.26 11.38 3.63
N ARG A 128 -14.07 11.05 2.35
CA ARG A 128 -12.80 11.19 1.63
C ARG A 128 -13.05 12.07 0.41
N VAL A 129 -12.93 13.39 0.62
CA VAL A 129 -13.15 14.40 -0.43
C VAL A 129 -12.26 14.17 -1.64
N ALA A 130 -11.00 13.77 -1.42
CA ALA A 130 -10.05 13.45 -2.50
C ALA A 130 -10.53 12.29 -3.40
N ALA A 131 -11.33 11.37 -2.86
CA ALA A 131 -11.94 10.27 -3.60
C ALA A 131 -13.37 10.58 -4.09
N GLY A 132 -13.87 11.80 -3.86
CA GLY A 132 -15.26 12.18 -4.16
C GLY A 132 -16.30 11.40 -3.34
N SER A 133 -15.91 10.84 -2.19
CA SER A 133 -16.78 10.03 -1.34
C SER A 133 -17.07 10.72 -0.02
N LEU A 134 -18.31 10.62 0.46
CA LEU A 134 -18.70 11.11 1.79
C LEU A 134 -18.88 9.98 2.81
N ARG A 135 -18.76 8.72 2.38
CA ARG A 135 -18.99 7.52 3.20
C ARG A 135 -18.13 6.37 2.70
N LEU A 136 -16.82 6.60 2.57
CA LEU A 136 -15.89 5.54 2.19
C LEU A 136 -15.74 4.57 3.38
N VAL A 137 -15.87 3.28 3.11
CA VAL A 137 -15.58 2.22 4.08
C VAL A 137 -14.11 1.86 3.96
N GLU A 138 -13.37 1.94 5.06
CA GLU A 138 -11.92 1.69 5.08
C GLU A 138 -11.44 1.17 6.43
N LEU A 139 -10.22 0.65 6.49
CA LEU A 139 -9.58 0.38 7.77
C LEU A 139 -9.29 1.69 8.52
N PRO A 140 -9.34 1.66 9.87
CA PRO A 140 -8.80 2.72 10.69
C PRO A 140 -7.35 3.00 10.31
N ALA A 141 -7.00 4.28 10.20
CA ALA A 141 -5.69 4.69 9.69
C ALA A 141 -5.35 6.12 10.08
N GLY A 142 -4.06 6.40 10.16
CA GLY A 142 -3.62 7.76 10.43
C GLY A 142 -2.18 8.05 10.08
N MET A 143 -1.82 9.33 10.19
CA MET A 143 -0.55 9.85 9.69
C MET A 143 0.54 9.72 10.75
N VAL A 144 1.77 9.46 10.31
CA VAL A 144 2.91 9.31 11.23
C VAL A 144 3.49 10.69 11.56
N ASP A 145 2.92 11.37 12.55
CA ASP A 145 3.41 12.65 13.07
C ASP A 145 4.46 12.41 14.19
N GLY A 146 5.64 11.90 13.80
CA GLY A 146 6.78 11.63 14.69
C GLY A 146 6.63 10.36 15.55
N GLY A 147 7.74 9.84 16.08
CA GLY A 147 7.76 8.62 16.89
C GLY A 147 7.90 7.32 16.08
N THR A 148 7.46 6.20 16.65
CA THR A 148 7.46 4.87 15.99
C THR A 148 6.17 4.67 15.19
N PHE A 149 6.21 3.81 14.17
CA PHE A 149 5.00 3.41 13.44
C PHE A 149 3.97 2.74 14.35
N ALA A 150 4.42 1.90 15.29
CA ALA A 150 3.56 1.25 16.27
C ALA A 150 2.91 2.27 17.24
N GLY A 151 3.66 3.29 17.69
CA GLY A 151 3.12 4.35 18.55
C GLY A 151 2.12 5.25 17.83
N SER A 152 2.39 5.54 16.56
CA SER A 152 1.42 6.23 15.70
C SER A 152 0.15 5.38 15.54
N ALA A 153 0.29 4.10 15.19
CA ALA A 153 -0.80 3.14 15.11
C ALA A 153 -1.66 3.08 16.39
N ALA A 154 -1.03 2.97 17.55
CA ALA A 154 -1.73 2.93 18.83
C ALA A 154 -2.51 4.22 19.13
N ARG A 155 -1.92 5.39 18.85
CA ARG A 155 -2.58 6.69 19.01
C ARG A 155 -3.79 6.83 18.10
N GLU A 156 -3.64 6.49 16.82
CA GLU A 156 -4.72 6.60 15.83
C GLU A 156 -5.89 5.66 16.15
N ILE A 157 -5.62 4.46 16.69
CA ILE A 157 -6.68 3.57 17.19
C ILE A 157 -7.41 4.20 18.39
N GLU A 158 -6.68 4.83 19.32
CA GLU A 158 -7.32 5.51 20.45
C GLU A 158 -8.24 6.63 19.97
N GLU A 159 -7.79 7.44 19.01
CA GLU A 159 -8.53 8.57 18.45
C GLU A 159 -9.75 8.13 17.62
N GLU A 160 -9.57 7.19 16.68
CA GLU A 160 -10.64 6.78 15.75
C GLU A 160 -11.61 5.76 16.36
N LEU A 161 -11.14 4.88 17.25
CA LEU A 161 -11.94 3.76 17.79
C LEU A 161 -12.28 3.93 19.28
N GLY A 162 -11.60 4.82 19.99
CA GLY A 162 -11.70 4.92 21.46
C GLY A 162 -11.07 3.73 22.16
N LEU A 163 -10.10 3.05 21.52
CA LEU A 163 -9.47 1.85 22.04
C LEU A 163 -7.99 2.09 22.36
N LYS A 164 -7.63 1.89 23.63
CA LYS A 164 -6.24 1.86 24.06
C LYS A 164 -5.66 0.48 23.79
N ILE A 165 -4.69 0.41 22.88
CA ILE A 165 -3.95 -0.80 22.56
C ILE A 165 -2.46 -0.51 22.79
N PRO A 166 -1.77 -1.26 23.66
CA PRO A 166 -0.34 -1.11 23.83
C PRO A 166 0.43 -1.41 22.54
N GLU A 167 1.47 -0.64 22.23
CA GLU A 167 2.31 -0.85 21.03
C GLU A 167 2.85 -2.29 20.93
N SER A 168 3.16 -2.91 22.08
CA SER A 168 3.65 -4.29 22.19
C SER A 168 2.62 -5.36 21.78
N GLU A 169 1.34 -5.01 21.69
CA GLU A 169 0.26 -5.90 21.28
C GLU A 169 -0.10 -5.73 19.79
N LEU A 170 0.62 -4.89 19.07
CA LEU A 170 0.46 -4.71 17.63
C LEU A 170 1.40 -5.65 16.85
N THR A 171 0.84 -6.40 15.92
CA THR A 171 1.59 -7.23 14.98
C THR A 171 1.75 -6.49 13.66
N ASN A 172 2.98 -6.24 13.19
CA ASN A 172 3.21 -5.61 11.89
C ASN A 172 3.15 -6.64 10.76
N LEU A 173 2.00 -6.75 10.09
CA LEU A 173 1.76 -7.73 9.04
C LEU A 173 2.64 -7.49 7.80
N THR A 174 2.94 -6.23 7.47
CA THR A 174 3.81 -5.89 6.33
C THR A 174 5.26 -6.30 6.55
N GLU A 175 5.76 -6.24 7.79
CA GLU A 175 7.11 -6.72 8.11
C GLU A 175 7.23 -8.24 8.13
N LEU A 176 6.15 -8.94 8.48
CA LEU A 176 6.11 -10.40 8.37
C LEU A 176 6.16 -10.86 6.90
N ALA A 177 5.49 -10.14 6.01
CA ALA A 177 5.50 -10.46 4.57
C ALA A 177 6.77 -10.00 3.84
N ILE A 178 7.42 -8.94 4.31
CA ILE A 178 8.62 -8.36 3.70
C ILE A 178 9.76 -8.48 4.71
N PRO A 179 10.48 -9.61 4.78
CA PRO A 179 11.55 -9.78 5.76
C PRO A 179 12.67 -8.74 5.54
N PRO A 180 13.43 -8.38 6.60
CA PRO A 180 14.60 -7.53 6.42
C PRO A 180 15.56 -8.15 5.40
N PRO A 181 16.33 -7.32 4.67
CA PRO A 181 17.36 -7.84 3.77
C PRO A 181 18.25 -8.83 4.51
N SER A 182 18.40 -10.04 3.99
CA SER A 182 19.33 -10.98 4.60
C SER A 182 20.75 -10.49 4.30
N SER A 183 21.66 -10.60 5.27
CA SER A 183 23.07 -10.26 5.08
C SER A 183 23.75 -11.09 3.98
N SER A 184 23.07 -12.11 3.46
CA SER A 184 23.49 -13.00 2.38
C SER A 184 22.88 -12.67 1.01
N SER A 185 21.77 -11.93 0.92
CA SER A 185 21.22 -11.48 -0.36
C SER A 185 21.96 -10.23 -0.84
N LYS A 186 23.14 -10.43 -1.43
CA LYS A 186 23.87 -9.41 -2.20
C LYS A 186 23.22 -9.20 -3.58
N ASP A 187 21.89 -9.09 -3.64
CA ASP A 187 21.27 -8.68 -4.89
C ASP A 187 21.58 -7.18 -5.08
N PRO A 188 22.45 -6.81 -6.03
CA PRO A 188 22.83 -5.42 -6.24
C PRO A 188 21.67 -4.57 -6.81
N GLN A 189 20.51 -5.18 -7.08
CA GLN A 189 19.27 -4.53 -7.50
C GLN A 189 18.26 -4.35 -6.35
N ASN A 190 18.56 -4.81 -5.14
CA ASN A 190 17.59 -4.73 -4.05
C ASN A 190 17.39 -3.28 -3.59
N GLU A 191 16.25 -2.71 -3.98
CA GLU A 191 15.83 -1.39 -3.54
C GLU A 191 15.44 -1.41 -2.06
N ASN A 192 16.07 -0.53 -1.27
CA ASN A 192 15.70 -0.35 0.13
C ASN A 192 14.44 0.52 0.27
N LEU A 193 13.28 -0.05 -0.02
CA LEU A 193 11.97 0.59 0.21
C LEU A 193 11.44 0.27 1.61
N PRO A 194 10.58 1.14 2.18
CA PRO A 194 9.78 0.81 3.35
C PRO A 194 9.03 -0.52 3.18
N ARG A 195 9.06 -1.35 4.23
CA ARG A 195 8.28 -2.60 4.32
C ARG A 195 6.80 -2.28 4.56
N ALA A 196 6.12 -1.87 3.51
CA ALA A 196 4.80 -1.27 3.58
C ALA A 196 4.08 -1.38 2.24
N VAL A 197 2.77 -1.14 2.26
CA VAL A 197 1.95 -1.08 1.04
C VAL A 197 2.02 0.32 0.45
N PHE A 198 2.17 0.42 -0.88
CA PHE A 198 2.08 1.67 -1.61
C PHE A 198 0.75 1.77 -2.36
N PRO A 199 -0.19 2.66 -1.96
CA PRO A 199 -1.50 2.73 -2.59
C PRO A 199 -1.47 3.25 -4.03
N SER A 200 -0.57 4.22 -4.31
CA SER A 200 -0.50 4.90 -5.60
C SER A 200 0.92 5.42 -5.89
N PRO A 201 1.92 4.54 -6.06
CA PRO A 201 3.34 4.90 -6.16
C PRO A 201 3.69 5.73 -7.40
N GLY A 202 2.81 5.77 -8.41
CA GLY A 202 3.03 6.56 -9.64
C GLY A 202 2.97 8.08 -9.45
N GLY A 203 2.50 8.57 -8.30
CA GLY A 203 2.40 10.01 -8.06
C GLY A 203 2.30 10.43 -6.60
N CYS A 204 2.34 9.50 -5.65
CA CYS A 204 2.30 9.79 -4.22
C CYS A 204 3.38 8.98 -3.49
N ASP A 205 4.05 9.61 -2.51
CA ASP A 205 5.09 8.97 -1.70
C ASP A 205 4.53 8.15 -0.53
N GLU A 206 3.21 8.12 -0.35
CA GLU A 206 2.59 7.40 0.74
C GLU A 206 2.92 5.91 0.69
N TYR A 207 3.37 5.43 1.83
CA TYR A 207 3.46 4.03 2.16
C TYR A 207 2.77 3.79 3.50
N ILE A 208 2.18 2.60 3.63
CA ILE A 208 1.29 2.24 4.73
C ILE A 208 1.73 0.89 5.29
N PRO A 209 2.48 0.86 6.41
CA PRO A 209 2.64 -0.35 7.19
C PRO A 209 1.27 -0.78 7.74
N ILE A 210 0.96 -2.07 7.62
CA ILE A 210 -0.29 -2.63 8.11
C ILE A 210 -0.03 -3.32 9.43
N PHE A 211 -0.69 -2.86 10.49
CA PHE A 211 -0.65 -3.53 11.79
C PHE A 211 -1.96 -4.24 12.07
N MET A 212 -1.89 -5.26 12.90
CA MET A 212 -3.01 -6.04 13.37
C MET A 212 -3.05 -6.05 14.90
N HIS A 213 -4.26 -6.03 15.44
CA HIS A 213 -4.53 -6.36 16.83
C HIS A 213 -5.72 -7.31 16.90
N GLU A 214 -5.60 -8.39 17.67
CA GLU A 214 -6.71 -9.31 17.96
C GLU A 214 -7.19 -9.11 19.40
N LYS A 215 -8.51 -9.03 19.60
CA LYS A 215 -9.10 -8.84 20.93
C LYS A 215 -10.35 -9.70 21.12
N ARG A 216 -10.48 -10.31 22.30
CA ARG A 216 -11.75 -10.93 22.72
C ARG A 216 -12.67 -9.88 23.35
N VAL A 217 -13.96 -9.95 23.03
CA VAL A 217 -14.97 -9.00 23.54
C VAL A 217 -16.28 -9.71 23.86
N PRO A 218 -17.07 -9.20 24.82
CA PRO A 218 -18.47 -9.58 24.97
C PRO A 218 -19.23 -9.35 23.65
N ARG A 219 -20.14 -10.25 23.29
CA ARG A 219 -20.90 -10.13 22.02
C ARG A 219 -21.67 -8.81 21.92
N GLU A 220 -22.18 -8.31 23.04
CA GLU A 220 -22.85 -7.01 23.13
C GLU A 220 -21.98 -5.84 22.65
N THR A 221 -20.66 -5.90 22.86
CA THR A 221 -19.71 -4.89 22.37
C THR A 221 -19.71 -4.77 20.85
N LEU A 222 -19.93 -5.87 20.11
CA LEU A 222 -20.03 -5.83 18.65
C LEU A 222 -21.25 -5.02 18.20
N ASN A 223 -22.36 -5.15 18.91
CA ASN A 223 -23.59 -4.39 18.62
C ASN A 223 -23.44 -2.92 19.02
N GLU A 224 -22.79 -2.64 20.16
CA GLU A 224 -22.52 -1.29 20.62
C GLU A 224 -21.60 -0.51 19.67
N TRP A 225 -20.64 -1.18 19.05
CA TRP A 225 -19.70 -0.55 18.13
C TRP A 225 -20.27 -0.44 16.71
N ALA A 226 -21.20 -1.29 16.31
CA ALA A 226 -21.86 -1.17 15.02
C ALA A 226 -22.63 0.16 14.91
N GLY A 227 -22.18 1.06 14.03
CA GLY A 227 -22.80 2.37 13.82
C GLY A 227 -22.44 3.43 14.86
N LYS A 228 -21.51 3.13 15.79
CA LYS A 228 -21.05 4.09 16.79
C LYS A 228 -20.35 5.28 16.13
N LEU A 229 -20.64 6.48 16.60
CA LEU A 229 -19.99 7.71 16.14
C LEU A 229 -18.71 7.94 16.95
N THR A 230 -17.59 8.20 16.26
CA THR A 230 -16.26 8.43 16.85
C THR A 230 -15.51 9.55 16.09
N GLY A 231 -14.22 9.73 16.38
CA GLY A 231 -13.35 10.78 15.85
C GLY A 231 -13.51 12.13 16.55
N LEU A 232 -12.58 13.06 16.28
CA LEU A 232 -12.67 14.44 16.74
C LEU A 232 -13.70 15.21 15.92
N ARG A 233 -14.99 14.95 16.18
CA ARG A 233 -16.11 15.48 15.39
C ARG A 233 -16.16 17.00 15.35
N ASP A 234 -15.76 17.65 16.44
CA ASP A 234 -15.68 19.12 16.55
C ASP A 234 -14.52 19.70 15.73
N GLU A 235 -13.55 18.87 15.33
CA GLU A 235 -12.41 19.21 14.47
C GLU A 235 -12.61 18.77 13.00
N GLY A 236 -13.81 18.27 12.67
CA GLY A 236 -14.20 17.91 11.32
C GLY A 236 -14.10 16.41 10.98
N GLU A 237 -13.60 15.58 11.90
CA GLU A 237 -13.47 14.14 11.72
C GLU A 237 -14.79 13.42 12.02
N LYS A 238 -15.54 13.12 10.96
CA LYS A 238 -16.85 12.47 11.05
C LYS A 238 -16.73 10.98 10.80
N ILE A 239 -16.39 10.24 11.86
CA ILE A 239 -16.18 8.80 11.80
C ILE A 239 -17.43 8.06 12.30
N THR A 240 -17.80 7.00 11.58
CA THR A 240 -18.79 6.01 12.03
C THR A 240 -18.16 4.63 11.97
N LEU A 241 -18.21 3.89 13.07
CA LEU A 241 -17.70 2.53 13.12
C LEU A 241 -18.63 1.57 12.38
N LYS A 242 -18.03 0.61 11.69
CA LYS A 242 -18.72 -0.48 11.00
C LYS A 242 -18.07 -1.80 11.41
N VAL A 243 -18.86 -2.70 11.96
CA VAL A 243 -18.41 -4.06 12.30
C VAL A 243 -18.86 -4.99 11.19
N VAL A 244 -17.94 -5.76 10.63
CA VAL A 244 -18.22 -6.78 9.60
C VAL A 244 -17.59 -8.09 10.01
N LYS A 245 -18.06 -9.21 9.46
CA LYS A 245 -17.33 -10.46 9.59
C LYS A 245 -16.01 -10.39 8.83
N LEU A 246 -14.97 -11.05 9.33
CA LEU A 246 -13.66 -11.08 8.68
C LEU A 246 -13.74 -11.69 7.27
N GLU A 247 -14.55 -12.73 7.08
CA GLU A 247 -14.80 -13.37 5.77
C GLU A 247 -15.41 -12.42 4.72
N ASP A 248 -16.09 -11.36 5.17
CA ASP A 248 -16.73 -10.36 4.31
C ASP A 248 -15.85 -9.11 4.09
N LEU A 249 -14.71 -9.00 4.76
CA LEU A 249 -13.83 -7.81 4.73
C LEU A 249 -13.46 -7.42 3.29
N TRP A 250 -13.11 -8.40 2.45
CA TRP A 250 -12.71 -8.14 1.07
C TRP A 250 -13.85 -7.55 0.21
N ARG A 251 -15.12 -7.82 0.56
CA ARG A 251 -16.29 -7.25 -0.12
C ARG A 251 -16.62 -5.88 0.43
N GLU A 252 -16.64 -5.76 1.75
CA GLU A 252 -17.08 -4.56 2.46
C GLU A 252 -16.05 -3.42 2.39
N GLY A 253 -14.76 -3.77 2.38
CA GLY A 253 -13.62 -2.87 2.25
C GLY A 253 -13.02 -2.82 0.84
N ALA A 254 -13.70 -3.35 -0.18
CA ALA A 254 -13.14 -3.54 -1.53
C ALA A 254 -12.56 -2.28 -2.20
N ARG A 255 -12.95 -1.08 -1.75
CA ARG A 255 -12.48 0.21 -2.29
C ARG A 255 -11.29 0.78 -1.54
N ASP A 256 -10.93 0.19 -0.40
CA ASP A 256 -9.81 0.62 0.41
C ASP A 256 -8.63 -0.32 0.18
N ALA A 257 -7.53 0.23 -0.34
CA ALA A 257 -6.31 -0.53 -0.57
C ALA A 257 -5.78 -1.14 0.74
N LYS A 258 -5.91 -0.42 1.87
CA LYS A 258 -5.46 -0.91 3.18
C LYS A 258 -6.24 -2.16 3.59
N ALA A 259 -7.56 -2.13 3.48
CA ALA A 259 -8.43 -3.26 3.80
C ALA A 259 -8.09 -4.52 3.00
N LEU A 260 -7.93 -4.40 1.68
CA LEU A 260 -7.58 -5.55 0.83
C LEU A 260 -6.17 -6.07 1.11
N SER A 261 -5.20 -5.18 1.33
CA SER A 261 -3.85 -5.59 1.71
C SER A 261 -3.84 -6.28 3.07
N ALA A 262 -4.52 -5.73 4.07
CA ALA A 262 -4.59 -6.33 5.40
C ALA A 262 -5.26 -7.69 5.38
N TRP A 263 -6.35 -7.85 4.62
CA TRP A 263 -7.01 -9.13 4.46
C TRP A 263 -6.06 -10.18 3.86
N ALA A 264 -5.39 -9.86 2.75
CA ALA A 264 -4.44 -10.78 2.12
C ALA A 264 -3.24 -11.12 3.01
N LEU A 265 -2.70 -10.13 3.73
CA LEU A 265 -1.60 -10.35 4.67
C LEU A 265 -2.02 -11.19 5.88
N TRP A 266 -3.24 -10.99 6.37
CA TRP A 266 -3.81 -11.77 7.47
C TRP A 266 -4.04 -13.23 7.05
N GLU A 267 -4.61 -13.48 5.87
CA GLU A 267 -4.79 -14.85 5.36
C GLU A 267 -3.45 -15.59 5.24
N GLY A 268 -2.41 -14.91 4.73
CA GLY A 268 -1.06 -15.47 4.68
C GLY A 268 -0.47 -15.75 6.07
N TYR A 269 -0.73 -14.87 7.03
CA TYR A 269 -0.30 -15.04 8.42
C TYR A 269 -1.03 -16.17 9.15
N ASP A 270 -2.36 -16.25 9.02
CA ASP A 270 -3.18 -17.30 9.64
C ASP A 270 -2.80 -18.68 9.09
N PHE A 271 -2.62 -18.77 7.77
CA PHE A 271 -2.09 -19.97 7.14
C PHE A 271 -0.73 -20.37 7.74
N PHE A 272 0.22 -19.42 7.85
CA PHE A 272 1.53 -19.67 8.46
C PHE A 272 1.45 -20.17 9.92
N LEU A 273 0.51 -19.63 10.72
CA LEU A 273 0.30 -20.11 12.10
C LEU A 273 -0.29 -21.51 12.15
N SER A 274 -1.11 -21.89 11.16
CA SER A 274 -1.75 -23.20 11.07
C SER A 274 -0.79 -24.33 10.64
N GLU A 275 0.39 -24.01 10.13
CA GLU A 275 1.38 -25.02 9.70
C GLU A 275 2.01 -25.78 10.88
N PRO A 276 2.21 -27.11 10.77
CA PRO A 276 2.90 -27.91 11.78
C PRO A 276 4.34 -27.42 11.97
N GLY A 277 4.70 -26.98 13.18
CA GLY A 277 6.04 -26.47 13.51
C GLY A 277 6.13 -24.94 13.63
N SER A 278 5.02 -24.22 13.46
CA SER A 278 4.94 -22.78 13.75
C SER A 278 5.18 -22.50 15.26
N PRO A 279 5.60 -21.28 15.66
CA PRO A 279 5.93 -20.96 17.05
C PRO A 279 4.80 -21.21 18.06
N THR A 280 3.54 -21.23 17.61
CA THR A 280 2.35 -21.53 18.42
C THR A 280 1.99 -23.02 18.42
N SER A 281 2.52 -23.83 17.51
CA SER A 281 2.29 -25.28 17.47
C SER A 281 2.99 -26.04 18.60
N GLN A 282 3.74 -25.35 19.47
CA GLN A 282 4.37 -25.90 20.67
C GLN A 282 3.58 -25.65 21.97
N ASN A 283 2.35 -25.12 21.90
CA ASN A 283 1.48 -25.01 23.08
C ASN A 283 0.39 -26.10 23.06
N PRO A 284 0.50 -27.17 23.86
CA PRO A 284 -0.38 -28.33 23.80
C PRO A 284 -1.68 -28.05 24.58
N ALA A 285 -2.55 -27.20 24.02
CA ALA A 285 -3.90 -26.99 24.54
C ALA A 285 -4.99 -27.09 23.46
N LYS A 286 -4.64 -27.44 22.22
CA LYS A 286 -5.61 -27.76 21.16
C LYS A 286 -5.48 -29.25 20.82
N GLY A 287 -6.59 -29.96 21.02
CA GLY A 287 -6.67 -31.41 21.03
C GLY A 287 -6.18 -32.08 19.75
N GLU A 288 -5.52 -33.21 19.96
CA GLU A 288 -5.20 -34.20 18.94
C GLU A 288 -6.48 -34.67 18.24
N GLN A 289 -6.55 -34.48 16.92
CA GLN A 289 -7.16 -35.47 16.05
C GLN A 289 -6.13 -35.82 14.98
N ALA A 290 -5.49 -36.96 15.19
CA ALA A 290 -4.59 -37.60 14.25
C ALA A 290 -5.35 -37.92 12.95
N TYR A 291 -4.84 -37.43 11.83
CA TYR A 291 -5.09 -38.04 10.52
C TYR A 291 -3.80 -38.71 10.07
N GLN A 292 -3.84 -40.04 9.95
CA GLN A 292 -2.80 -40.84 9.29
C GLN A 292 -2.71 -40.43 7.82
N MET A 293 -1.52 -40.02 7.38
CA MET A 293 -1.17 -39.95 5.97
C MET A 293 -0.21 -41.11 5.65
N ASP A 294 -0.73 -42.09 4.92
CA ASP A 294 0.06 -43.15 4.31
C ASP A 294 1.01 -42.57 3.26
N THR A 295 2.24 -43.06 3.34
CA THR A 295 3.37 -42.81 2.46
C THR A 295 3.04 -43.03 0.97
N ILE A 296 3.26 -42.03 0.11
CA ILE A 296 3.53 -42.28 -1.32
C ILE A 296 4.71 -41.41 -1.78
N LEU A 297 5.85 -42.07 -1.98
CA LEU A 297 6.95 -41.60 -2.81
C LEU A 297 6.53 -41.71 -4.29
N GLY A 298 6.77 -40.66 -5.10
CA GLY A 298 6.70 -40.81 -6.56
C GLY A 298 6.47 -39.53 -7.37
N THR A 299 7.56 -38.85 -7.73
CA THR A 299 7.81 -38.12 -9.00
C THR A 299 6.66 -37.38 -9.71
N GLY A 300 6.84 -36.05 -9.82
CA GLY A 300 6.65 -35.28 -11.05
C GLY A 300 5.23 -34.75 -11.35
N ASN A 301 4.97 -33.48 -11.01
CA ASN A 301 4.47 -32.45 -11.94
C ASN A 301 4.19 -31.12 -11.20
N LEU A 302 4.45 -30.03 -11.94
CA LEU A 302 4.35 -28.63 -11.54
C LEU A 302 2.92 -28.19 -11.17
N PHE A 303 2.85 -27.28 -10.17
CA PHE A 303 1.81 -26.26 -9.91
C PHE A 303 0.33 -26.68 -10.08
N GLN A 304 -0.33 -26.94 -8.95
CA GLN A 304 -1.76 -26.72 -8.79
C GLN A 304 -1.98 -25.63 -7.72
N PRO A 305 -2.75 -24.55 -8.00
CA PRO A 305 -3.16 -23.62 -6.95
C PRO A 305 -4.34 -24.20 -6.15
N LEU A 306 -4.14 -24.35 -4.84
CA LEU A 306 -5.17 -24.74 -3.88
C LEU A 306 -6.01 -23.51 -3.49
N CYS A 307 -6.95 -23.11 -4.34
CA CYS A 307 -8.05 -22.22 -3.95
C CYS A 307 -9.30 -22.49 -4.83
N PRO A 308 -10.43 -22.96 -4.26
CA PRO A 308 -11.65 -23.28 -5.03
C PRO A 308 -12.27 -22.06 -5.74
N ALA A 309 -12.00 -20.84 -5.26
CA ALA A 309 -12.57 -19.62 -5.81
C ALA A 309 -11.98 -19.21 -7.18
N ILE A 310 -10.74 -19.63 -7.48
CA ILE A 310 -10.05 -19.26 -8.73
C ILE A 310 -10.53 -20.13 -9.90
N GLN A 311 -11.05 -21.33 -9.64
CA GLN A 311 -11.48 -22.28 -10.67
C GLN A 311 -12.71 -21.80 -11.46
N THR A 312 -13.60 -21.02 -10.84
CA THR A 312 -14.84 -20.57 -11.49
C THR A 312 -14.60 -19.48 -12.55
N VAL A 313 -13.54 -18.67 -12.39
CA VAL A 313 -13.22 -17.60 -13.35
C VAL A 313 -12.41 -18.14 -14.54
N PHE A 314 -11.61 -19.19 -14.34
CA PHE A 314 -10.82 -19.79 -15.43
C PHE A 314 -11.64 -20.73 -16.34
N GLN A 315 -12.70 -21.36 -15.82
CA GLN A 315 -13.52 -22.30 -16.60
C GLN A 315 -14.54 -21.61 -17.53
N MET A 316 -14.95 -20.37 -17.24
CA MET A 316 -15.96 -19.65 -18.05
C MET A 316 -15.40 -18.99 -19.32
N THR A 317 -14.08 -18.89 -19.48
CA THR A 317 -13.47 -18.21 -20.63
C THR A 317 -12.98 -19.19 -21.73
N ILE A 318 -13.04 -20.50 -21.50
CA ILE A 318 -12.51 -21.53 -22.42
C ILE A 318 -13.63 -22.44 -22.98
N THR A 319 -14.84 -21.91 -23.15
CA THR A 319 -15.92 -22.63 -23.88
C THR A 319 -16.62 -21.80 -24.95
N SER A 320 -16.09 -20.63 -25.32
CA SER A 320 -16.74 -19.79 -26.33
C SER A 320 -15.78 -19.00 -27.22
N PHE A 321 -14.72 -19.60 -27.76
CA PHE A 321 -14.09 -19.09 -28.99
C PHE A 321 -13.57 -20.24 -29.84
N GLY A 322 -14.30 -20.51 -30.92
CA GLY A 322 -13.86 -21.41 -31.99
C GLY A 322 -12.64 -20.86 -32.72
N GLU A 323 -11.88 -21.81 -33.27
CA GLU A 323 -10.66 -21.68 -34.05
C GLU A 323 -10.58 -20.43 -34.93
N TRP A 324 -9.53 -19.63 -34.72
CA TRP A 324 -9.06 -18.65 -35.70
C TRP A 324 -7.62 -19.00 -36.09
N GLN A 325 -7.43 -19.45 -37.33
CA GLN A 325 -6.12 -19.62 -37.94
C GLN A 325 -5.50 -18.25 -38.22
N VAL A 326 -4.23 -18.08 -37.84
CA VAL A 326 -3.44 -16.87 -38.09
C VAL A 326 -2.76 -16.99 -39.45
N PRO A 327 -2.96 -16.09 -40.43
CA PRO A 327 -2.16 -16.07 -41.64
C PRO A 327 -0.85 -15.28 -41.46
N ASP A 328 0.22 -15.82 -42.03
CA ASP A 328 1.55 -15.23 -42.18
C ASP A 328 1.52 -13.80 -42.74
N VAL A 329 2.13 -12.83 -42.04
CA VAL A 329 2.31 -11.46 -42.53
C VAL A 329 3.76 -11.22 -42.90
N LYS A 330 4.05 -11.29 -44.21
CA LYS A 330 5.29 -10.73 -44.80
C LYS A 330 5.19 -9.20 -44.90
N ALA A 331 6.27 -8.54 -44.51
CA ALA A 331 6.48 -7.10 -44.55
C ALA A 331 6.16 -6.43 -45.90
N ARG A 332 5.49 -5.27 -45.86
CA ARG A 332 5.59 -4.21 -46.87
C ARG A 332 5.50 -2.82 -46.22
N GLU A 333 6.40 -1.96 -46.69
CA GLU A 333 6.68 -0.58 -46.32
C GLU A 333 5.54 0.43 -46.59
N PRO A 334 5.65 1.68 -46.06
CA PRO A 334 4.53 2.58 -45.85
C PRO A 334 4.30 3.50 -47.06
N ASN A 335 3.03 3.78 -47.39
CA ASN A 335 2.64 5.05 -48.00
C ASN A 335 1.11 5.27 -48.02
N SER A 336 0.75 6.50 -47.65
CA SER A 336 -0.49 7.24 -47.92
C SER A 336 -1.58 7.32 -46.84
N PRO A 337 -2.22 8.51 -46.68
CA PRO A 337 -2.97 8.89 -45.49
C PRO A 337 -4.48 8.90 -45.75
N GLN A 338 -5.25 8.09 -45.01
CA GLN A 338 -6.71 8.21 -44.91
C GLN A 338 -7.21 7.25 -43.84
N LEU A 339 -7.59 7.79 -42.67
CA LEU A 339 -8.69 7.33 -41.80
C LEU A 339 -8.67 8.14 -40.50
N ALA A 340 -9.03 9.41 -40.64
CA ALA A 340 -9.65 10.14 -39.55
C ALA A 340 -11.14 9.77 -39.50
N GLN A 341 -11.73 9.86 -38.31
CA GLN A 341 -13.16 9.72 -37.96
C GLN A 341 -13.67 8.32 -37.58
N ARG A 342 -13.75 8.11 -36.26
CA ARG A 342 -14.78 7.42 -35.46
C ARG A 342 -14.22 7.50 -34.02
N TYR A 343 -14.75 8.27 -33.07
CA TYR A 343 -16.12 8.36 -32.59
C TYR A 343 -16.39 9.77 -32.03
N ALA A 344 -17.42 10.44 -32.53
CA ALA A 344 -18.09 11.54 -31.85
C ALA A 344 -19.48 11.03 -31.46
N VAL A 345 -19.76 10.95 -30.16
CA VAL A 345 -21.11 10.74 -29.63
C VAL A 345 -21.65 12.13 -29.31
N GLN A 346 -22.69 12.52 -30.02
CA GLN A 346 -23.45 13.75 -29.82
C GLN A 346 -24.75 13.39 -29.08
N LEU A 347 -25.01 14.13 -28.01
CA LEU A 347 -26.25 14.13 -27.24
C LEU A 347 -27.42 14.65 -28.10
N ASP A 348 -28.61 14.06 -27.96
CA ASP A 348 -29.85 14.78 -27.62
C ASP A 348 -31.05 13.82 -27.54
N GLY A 349 -31.88 14.05 -26.51
CA GLY A 349 -33.11 13.34 -26.17
C GLY A 349 -33.63 13.79 -24.82
#